data_AF-A0AAN2DAN0-F1
#
_entry.id   AF-A0AAN2DAN0-F1
#
_cell.length_a   1.000
_cell.length_b   1.000
_cell.length_c   1.000
_cell.angle_alpha   90.00
_cell.angle_beta   90.00
_cell.angle_gamma   90.00
#
_symmetry.space_group_name_H-M   'P 1'
#
loop_
_entity.id
_entity.type
_entity.pdbx_description
1 polymer ?
#
loop_
_entity_poly.entity_id
_entity_poly.type
_entity_poly.pdbx_seq_one_letter_code
_entity_poly.pdbx_strand_id
1 'polypeptide(L)'
;MAVPDYYYRMHDNGSFQDGSGCGNEMASEKEMYRKYMIDSLTYWAEEFGVDGFRFDLMGLHDVATMNAIRSAMDDIDTRILIYGEGWDMGIGLPADQKAKKDNAALMPRIGFFNDNARDAVKGSEVYGHISYGYVFGALLEDKIAKSLLGSRGFVNYLMPGQVLNYIEAHDNYNLNDLMHHLHPHDSPEDIKKRLYLSNALNLTMQRMCFMQLGQEFQRSKMVATGEDGNYTEEDVKRAMNSYNSPDEVNRVDWNQVTLKKELIDKIAKLIERKRTV
;
A
#
# COMPACT_ATOMS: atom_id res chain seq x y z
N MET A 1 -9.35 10.85 -31.76
CA MET A 1 -8.39 9.96 -32.46
C MET A 1 -7.34 9.54 -31.47
N ALA A 2 -7.11 8.23 -31.31
CA ALA A 2 -5.95 7.74 -30.56
C ALA A 2 -4.68 7.95 -31.41
N VAL A 3 -3.56 8.33 -30.80
CA VAL A 3 -2.26 8.48 -31.45
C VAL A 3 -1.43 7.25 -31.12
N PRO A 4 -1.08 6.38 -32.10
CA PRO A 4 -0.31 5.17 -31.86
C PRO A 4 0.98 5.46 -31.09
N ASP A 5 1.25 4.62 -30.08
CA ASP A 5 2.48 4.57 -29.27
C ASP A 5 2.86 5.85 -28.49
N TYR A 6 2.17 6.97 -28.72
CA TYR A 6 2.47 8.24 -28.07
C TYR A 6 2.31 8.15 -26.55
N TYR A 7 1.33 7.42 -26.04
CA TYR A 7 1.01 7.40 -24.61
C TYR A 7 1.92 6.49 -23.77
N TYR A 8 2.82 5.74 -24.42
CA TYR A 8 3.69 4.76 -23.77
C TYR A 8 5.15 5.20 -23.80
N ARG A 9 5.94 4.68 -22.87
CA ARG A 9 7.41 4.74 -22.96
C ARG A 9 7.89 3.57 -23.80
N MET A 10 8.84 3.85 -24.69
CA MET A 10 9.37 2.91 -25.66
C MET A 10 10.87 2.79 -25.50
N HIS A 11 11.41 1.61 -25.79
CA HIS A 11 12.83 1.42 -26.04
C HIS A 11 13.21 1.97 -27.42
N ASP A 12 14.51 2.19 -27.64
CA ASP A 12 15.04 2.70 -28.93
C ASP A 12 14.72 1.78 -30.12
N ASN A 13 14.51 0.48 -29.87
CA ASN A 13 14.13 -0.51 -30.86
C ASN A 13 12.62 -0.52 -31.19
N GLY A 14 11.83 0.36 -30.57
CA GLY A 14 10.39 0.46 -30.77
C GLY A 14 9.53 -0.53 -29.99
N SER A 15 10.09 -1.30 -29.03
CA SER A 15 9.28 -2.10 -28.10
C SER A 15 8.85 -1.28 -26.87
N PHE A 16 7.75 -1.68 -26.22
CA PHE A 16 7.31 -1.06 -24.97
C PHE A 16 8.33 -1.27 -23.85
N GLN A 17 8.57 -0.24 -23.05
CA GLN A 17 9.20 -0.43 -21.75
C GLN A 17 8.15 -0.99 -20.77
N ASP A 18 8.58 -1.88 -19.88
CA ASP A 18 7.69 -2.58 -18.96
C ASP A 18 8.08 -2.37 -17.48
N GLY A 19 8.24 -1.11 -17.08
CA GLY A 19 8.47 -0.77 -15.68
C GLY A 19 7.37 -1.21 -14.74
N SER A 20 6.14 -1.43 -15.23
CA SER A 20 5.01 -1.94 -14.42
C SER A 20 5.09 -3.45 -14.17
N GLY A 21 5.78 -4.20 -15.04
CA GLY A 21 5.73 -5.67 -15.07
C GLY A 21 4.42 -6.22 -15.63
N CYS A 22 3.63 -5.39 -16.32
CA CYS A 22 2.33 -5.74 -16.91
C CYS A 22 2.29 -5.55 -18.43
N GLY A 23 3.44 -5.47 -19.09
CA GLY A 23 3.62 -5.39 -20.54
C GLY A 23 3.90 -3.98 -21.09
N ASN A 24 3.65 -2.92 -20.32
CA ASN A 24 3.94 -1.54 -20.73
C ASN A 24 4.01 -0.56 -19.53
N GLU A 25 4.54 0.63 -19.76
CA GLU A 25 4.43 1.77 -18.84
C GLU A 25 4.02 3.06 -19.58
N MET A 26 3.24 3.91 -18.92
CA MET A 26 2.67 5.12 -19.53
C MET A 26 3.64 6.31 -19.42
N ALA A 27 3.71 7.13 -20.46
CA ALA A 27 4.63 8.25 -20.59
C ALA A 27 4.07 9.56 -20.00
N SER A 28 3.93 9.63 -18.66
CA SER A 28 3.34 10.80 -17.97
C SER A 28 4.04 12.11 -18.28
N GLU A 29 5.32 12.06 -18.64
CA GLU A 29 6.09 13.24 -19.01
C GLU A 29 5.62 13.90 -20.31
N LYS A 30 4.88 13.17 -21.16
CA LYS A 30 4.33 13.69 -22.42
C LYS A 30 3.09 14.55 -22.16
N GLU A 31 3.09 15.72 -22.79
CA GLU A 31 2.10 16.78 -22.58
C GLU A 31 0.66 16.30 -22.63
N MET A 32 0.27 15.57 -23.69
CA MET A 32 -1.13 15.15 -23.85
C MET A 32 -1.54 14.03 -22.89
N TYR A 33 -0.59 13.22 -22.40
CA TYR A 33 -0.91 12.24 -21.38
C TYR A 33 -0.99 12.87 -19.98
N ARG A 34 -0.09 13.80 -19.65
CA ARG A 34 -0.21 14.65 -18.44
C ARG A 34 -1.56 15.36 -18.41
N LYS A 35 -1.93 16.00 -19.52
CA LYS A 35 -3.23 16.66 -19.67
C LYS A 35 -4.37 15.67 -19.42
N TYR A 36 -4.33 14.50 -20.06
CA TYR A 36 -5.35 13.47 -19.85
C TYR A 36 -5.48 13.04 -18.38
N MET A 37 -4.36 12.83 -17.67
CA MET A 37 -4.38 12.50 -16.25
C MET A 37 -5.05 13.59 -15.42
N ILE A 38 -4.69 14.86 -15.63
CA ILE A 38 -5.27 16.00 -14.92
C ILE A 38 -6.76 16.13 -15.23
N ASP A 39 -7.15 16.08 -16.51
CA ASP A 39 -8.54 16.18 -16.95
C ASP A 39 -9.39 15.06 -16.34
N SER A 40 -8.88 13.82 -16.32
CA SER A 40 -9.59 12.66 -15.77
C SER A 40 -9.80 12.78 -14.26
N LEU A 41 -8.78 13.17 -13.51
CA LEU A 41 -8.86 13.32 -12.06
C LEU A 41 -9.77 14.50 -11.67
N THR A 42 -9.69 15.61 -12.41
CA THR A 42 -10.57 16.77 -12.24
C THR A 42 -12.02 16.38 -12.46
N TYR A 43 -12.30 15.63 -13.54
CA TYR A 43 -13.64 15.12 -13.79
C TYR A 43 -14.15 14.22 -12.65
N TRP A 44 -13.33 13.30 -12.13
CA TRP A 44 -13.73 12.48 -10.97
C TRP A 44 -14.01 13.33 -9.73
N ALA A 45 -13.19 14.34 -9.45
CA ALA A 45 -13.36 15.22 -8.29
C ALA A 45 -14.60 16.11 -8.41
N GLU A 46 -14.85 16.71 -9.58
CA GLU A 46 -15.97 17.64 -9.78
C GLU A 46 -17.31 16.92 -9.99
N GLU A 47 -17.35 15.88 -10.82
CA GLU A 47 -18.60 15.21 -11.18
C GLU A 47 -19.06 14.22 -10.09
N PHE A 48 -18.12 13.52 -9.46
CA PHE A 48 -18.42 12.48 -8.46
C PHE A 48 -18.10 12.89 -7.02
N GLY A 49 -17.45 14.04 -6.81
CA GLY A 49 -17.15 14.54 -5.47
C GLY A 49 -16.16 13.68 -4.69
N VAL A 50 -15.21 13.01 -5.36
CA VAL A 50 -14.23 12.15 -4.66
C VAL A 50 -13.24 12.96 -3.82
N ASP A 51 -12.98 12.50 -2.59
CA ASP A 51 -12.12 13.22 -1.62
C ASP A 51 -10.62 12.87 -1.73
N GLY A 52 -10.22 12.05 -2.70
CA GLY A 52 -8.81 11.67 -2.85
C GLY A 52 -8.54 10.56 -3.85
N PHE A 53 -7.25 10.39 -4.14
CA PHE A 53 -6.74 9.46 -5.15
C PHE A 53 -5.53 8.68 -4.62
N ARG A 54 -5.59 7.36 -4.75
CA ARG A 54 -4.45 6.44 -4.62
C ARG A 54 -3.87 6.18 -6.00
N PHE A 55 -2.62 6.54 -6.22
CA PHE A 55 -1.89 6.26 -7.45
C PHE A 55 -1.21 4.90 -7.35
N ASP A 56 -1.70 3.98 -8.18
CA ASP A 56 -1.05 2.69 -8.44
C ASP A 56 0.32 2.92 -9.08
N LEU A 57 1.34 2.19 -8.62
CA LEU A 57 2.72 2.29 -9.12
C LEU A 57 3.18 3.74 -9.38
N MET A 58 2.83 4.67 -8.46
CA MET A 58 3.08 6.11 -8.59
C MET A 58 4.51 6.46 -8.98
N GLY A 59 5.50 5.67 -8.55
CA GLY A 59 6.91 5.83 -8.92
C GLY A 59 7.23 5.74 -10.41
N LEU A 60 6.33 5.20 -11.24
CA LEU A 60 6.44 5.22 -12.70
C LEU A 60 6.08 6.57 -13.32
N HIS A 61 5.38 7.44 -12.59
CA HIS A 61 5.06 8.78 -13.07
C HIS A 61 6.18 9.77 -12.75
N ASP A 62 6.27 10.85 -13.53
CA ASP A 62 7.23 11.91 -13.29
C ASP A 62 6.75 12.89 -12.21
N VAL A 63 7.70 13.42 -11.42
CA VAL A 63 7.47 14.41 -10.36
C VAL A 63 6.71 15.63 -10.88
N ALA A 64 7.02 16.11 -12.09
CA ALA A 64 6.38 17.30 -12.65
C ALA A 64 4.88 17.07 -12.89
N THR A 65 4.51 15.91 -13.44
CA THR A 65 3.10 15.50 -13.57
C THR A 65 2.40 15.39 -12.23
N MET A 66 3.01 14.72 -11.24
CA MET A 66 2.40 14.58 -9.93
C MET A 66 2.17 15.92 -9.22
N ASN A 67 3.12 16.86 -9.33
CA ASN A 67 2.95 18.22 -8.81
C ASN A 67 1.88 19.01 -9.58
N ALA A 68 1.78 18.86 -10.90
CA ALA A 68 0.72 19.48 -11.70
C ALA A 68 -0.67 18.96 -11.30
N ILE A 69 -0.80 17.65 -11.08
CA ILE A 69 -2.02 17.04 -10.55
C ILE A 69 -2.33 17.60 -9.15
N ARG A 70 -1.35 17.69 -8.26
CA ARG A 70 -1.54 18.25 -6.93
C ARG A 70 -2.08 19.68 -6.99
N SER A 71 -1.50 20.52 -7.85
CA SER A 71 -1.99 21.88 -8.08
C SER A 71 -3.43 21.91 -8.58
N ALA A 72 -3.77 21.09 -9.58
CA ALA A 72 -5.14 21.04 -10.12
C ALA A 72 -6.16 20.60 -9.06
N MET A 73 -5.81 19.61 -8.23
CA MET A 73 -6.70 19.19 -7.13
C MET A 73 -6.81 20.26 -6.03
N ASP A 74 -5.78 21.07 -5.83
CA ASP A 74 -5.81 22.17 -4.87
C ASP A 74 -6.71 23.33 -5.30
N ASP A 75 -6.83 23.56 -6.60
CA ASP A 75 -7.75 24.55 -7.18
C ASP A 75 -9.23 24.13 -6.97
N ILE A 76 -9.50 22.83 -6.83
CA ILE A 76 -10.82 22.28 -6.52
C ILE A 76 -11.05 22.28 -5.00
N ASP A 77 -10.23 21.52 -4.26
CA ASP A 77 -10.27 21.44 -2.80
C ASP A 77 -8.92 20.95 -2.23
N THR A 78 -8.28 21.83 -1.45
CA THR A 78 -7.02 21.52 -0.76
C THR A 78 -7.08 20.33 0.22
N ARG A 79 -8.26 19.84 0.57
CA ARG A 79 -8.44 18.66 1.43
C ARG A 79 -8.30 17.35 0.66
N ILE A 80 -8.40 17.37 -0.68
CA ILE A 80 -8.29 16.16 -1.52
C ILE A 80 -6.96 15.47 -1.26
N LEU A 81 -6.99 14.20 -0.86
CA LEU A 81 -5.80 13.41 -0.59
C LEU A 81 -5.18 12.93 -1.90
N ILE A 82 -3.86 13.02 -2.02
CA ILE A 82 -3.11 12.36 -3.10
C ILE A 82 -2.02 11.55 -2.42
N TYR A 83 -1.99 10.25 -2.72
CA TYR A 83 -0.93 9.37 -2.25
C TYR A 83 -0.75 8.21 -3.20
N GLY A 84 0.34 7.46 -3.06
CA GLY A 84 0.54 6.28 -3.89
C GLY A 84 1.77 5.48 -3.57
N GLU A 85 2.04 4.56 -4.48
CA GLU A 85 3.14 3.61 -4.43
C GLU A 85 4.39 4.18 -5.06
N GLY A 86 5.17 4.93 -4.28
CA GLY A 86 6.42 5.53 -4.75
C GLY A 86 7.59 4.55 -4.82
N TRP A 87 7.38 3.36 -5.39
CA TRP A 87 8.42 2.36 -5.61
C TRP A 87 9.42 2.83 -6.67
N ASP A 88 10.71 2.52 -6.53
CA ASP A 88 11.68 2.78 -7.60
C ASP A 88 11.61 1.67 -8.65
N MET A 89 10.74 1.85 -9.64
CA MET A 89 10.46 0.88 -10.71
C MET A 89 10.74 1.49 -12.08
N GLY A 90 10.88 0.63 -13.09
CA GLY A 90 11.15 1.01 -14.47
C GLY A 90 12.49 1.71 -14.70
N ILE A 91 12.81 1.94 -15.97
CA ILE A 91 14.03 2.68 -16.39
C ILE A 91 13.71 3.86 -17.31
N GLY A 92 12.43 4.09 -17.61
CA GLY A 92 11.99 5.08 -18.59
C GLY A 92 12.11 6.54 -18.14
N LEU A 93 12.39 6.77 -16.86
CA LEU A 93 12.64 8.09 -16.29
C LEU A 93 13.98 8.12 -15.55
N PRO A 94 14.71 9.25 -15.60
CA PRO A 94 15.81 9.53 -14.68
C PRO A 94 15.38 9.38 -13.22
N ALA A 95 16.27 8.87 -12.37
CA ALA A 95 15.94 8.50 -10.99
C ALA A 95 15.43 9.69 -10.15
N ASP A 96 15.90 10.91 -10.43
CA ASP A 96 15.49 12.17 -9.77
C ASP A 96 14.16 12.73 -10.30
N GLN A 97 13.68 12.24 -11.44
CA GLN A 97 12.41 12.65 -12.04
C GLN A 97 11.26 11.71 -11.69
N LYS A 98 11.53 10.51 -11.19
CA LYS A 98 10.49 9.56 -10.77
C LYS A 98 9.75 10.06 -9.53
N ALA A 99 8.44 9.89 -9.49
CA ALA A 99 7.59 10.15 -8.34
C ALA A 99 7.71 9.06 -7.26
N LYS A 100 8.95 8.67 -6.96
CA LYS A 100 9.29 7.68 -5.94
C LYS A 100 9.51 8.32 -4.57
N LYS A 101 9.42 7.50 -3.53
CA LYS A 101 9.54 7.89 -2.13
C LYS A 101 10.85 8.64 -1.82
N ASP A 102 11.98 8.27 -2.44
CA ASP A 102 13.27 8.97 -2.28
C ASP A 102 13.19 10.45 -2.70
N ASN A 103 12.31 10.77 -3.65
CA ASN A 103 12.06 12.10 -4.17
C ASN A 103 10.86 12.78 -3.50
N ALA A 104 10.37 12.26 -2.36
CA ALA A 104 9.22 12.83 -1.65
C ALA A 104 9.42 14.32 -1.32
N ALA A 105 10.67 14.77 -1.10
CA ALA A 105 10.97 16.18 -0.88
C ALA A 105 10.61 17.10 -2.06
N LEU A 106 10.50 16.56 -3.28
CA LEU A 106 10.12 17.31 -4.48
C LEU A 106 8.59 17.37 -4.69
N MET A 107 7.82 16.65 -3.86
CA MET A 107 6.38 16.45 -4.05
C MET A 107 5.60 16.80 -2.76
N PRO A 108 5.58 18.08 -2.35
CA PRO A 108 4.83 18.49 -1.17
C PRO A 108 3.35 18.12 -1.32
N ARG A 109 2.72 17.72 -0.21
CA ARG A 109 1.28 17.32 -0.16
C ARG A 109 0.91 16.09 -0.99
N ILE A 110 1.89 15.27 -1.35
CA ILE A 110 1.70 13.94 -1.93
C ILE A 110 2.22 12.88 -0.97
N GLY A 111 1.38 11.90 -0.65
CA GLY A 111 1.64 10.80 0.27
C GLY A 111 2.30 9.58 -0.38
N PHE A 112 3.06 8.84 0.43
CA PHE A 112 3.72 7.60 0.02
C PHE A 112 3.36 6.48 0.97
N PHE A 113 3.05 5.30 0.44
CA PHE A 113 3.00 4.09 1.24
C PHE A 113 4.35 3.86 1.93
N ASN A 114 4.31 3.68 3.25
CA ASN A 114 5.50 3.55 4.08
C ASN A 114 5.86 2.07 4.28
N ASP A 115 6.41 1.46 3.23
CA ASP A 115 7.04 0.13 3.23
C ASP A 115 8.10 -0.04 4.33
N ASN A 116 8.86 1.01 4.69
CA ASN A 116 9.85 0.92 5.77
C ASN A 116 9.21 0.56 7.11
N ALA A 117 8.08 1.20 7.45
CA ALA A 117 7.34 0.91 8.67
C ALA A 117 6.62 -0.43 8.58
N ARG A 118 6.00 -0.74 7.43
CA ARG A 118 5.38 -2.05 7.16
C ARG A 118 6.35 -3.18 7.44
N ASP A 119 7.53 -3.12 6.82
CA ASP A 119 8.56 -4.15 6.93
C ASP A 119 9.16 -4.22 8.33
N ALA A 120 9.30 -3.09 9.01
CA ALA A 120 9.73 -3.07 10.40
C ALA A 120 8.72 -3.77 11.33
N VAL A 121 7.42 -3.59 11.10
CA VAL A 121 6.37 -4.19 11.94
C VAL A 121 6.16 -5.65 11.58
N LYS A 122 5.71 -5.94 10.36
CA LYS A 122 5.29 -7.29 9.93
C LYS A 122 6.35 -8.05 9.14
N GLY A 123 7.43 -7.41 8.72
CA GLY A 123 8.39 -8.04 7.83
C GLY A 123 8.06 -7.80 6.36
N SER A 124 8.99 -8.21 5.51
CA SER A 124 8.95 -7.98 4.06
C SER A 124 8.68 -9.27 3.30
N GLU A 125 7.90 -9.19 2.23
CA GLU A 125 7.53 -10.29 1.34
C GLU A 125 8.02 -9.96 -0.08
N VAL A 126 9.26 -10.33 -0.40
CA VAL A 126 9.93 -9.86 -1.62
C VAL A 126 10.53 -11.06 -2.37
N TYR A 127 10.09 -11.25 -3.61
CA TYR A 127 10.60 -12.29 -4.54
C TYR A 127 10.68 -13.71 -3.93
N GLY A 128 9.65 -14.11 -3.18
CA GLY A 128 9.58 -15.43 -2.54
C GLY A 128 10.37 -15.54 -1.22
N HIS A 129 11.03 -14.48 -0.78
CA HIS A 129 11.66 -14.40 0.53
C HIS A 129 10.78 -13.61 1.50
N ILE A 130 10.52 -14.22 2.66
CA ILE A 130 9.80 -13.58 3.76
C ILE A 130 10.80 -13.31 4.89
N SER A 131 10.91 -12.04 5.27
CA SER A 131 11.71 -11.61 6.41
C SER A 131 10.82 -11.36 7.62
N TYR A 132 11.38 -11.53 8.82
CA TYR A 132 10.62 -11.39 10.05
C TYR A 132 10.60 -9.91 10.46
N GLY A 133 9.42 -9.41 10.81
CA GLY A 133 9.24 -8.10 11.44
C GLY A 133 9.40 -8.15 12.96
N TYR A 134 9.27 -6.98 13.59
CA TYR A 134 9.31 -6.83 15.05
C TYR A 134 8.27 -7.73 15.75
N VAL A 135 7.06 -7.81 15.20
CA VAL A 135 5.98 -8.63 15.78
C VAL A 135 6.21 -10.14 15.65
N PHE A 136 7.23 -10.51 14.86
CA PHE A 136 7.74 -11.87 14.67
C PHE A 136 9.07 -12.12 15.38
N GLY A 137 9.52 -11.18 16.23
CA GLY A 137 10.71 -11.35 17.08
C GLY A 137 12.02 -10.86 16.46
N ALA A 138 11.98 -10.16 15.31
CA ALA A 138 13.17 -9.50 14.80
C ALA A 138 13.56 -8.29 15.66
N LEU A 139 14.87 -8.11 15.87
CA LEU A 139 15.45 -7.00 16.64
C LEU A 139 15.42 -5.71 15.80
N LEU A 140 14.26 -5.08 15.72
CA LEU A 140 13.98 -3.90 14.87
C LEU A 140 13.48 -2.69 15.66
N GLU A 141 13.78 -2.61 16.95
CA GLU A 141 13.36 -1.53 17.85
C GLU A 141 13.73 -0.14 17.31
N ASP A 142 14.92 -0.01 16.67
CA ASP A 142 15.35 1.26 16.06
C ASP A 142 14.42 1.69 14.92
N LYS A 143 13.98 0.74 14.09
CA LYS A 143 13.11 1.00 12.95
C LYS A 143 11.70 1.28 13.41
N ILE A 144 11.23 0.56 14.43
CA ILE A 144 9.94 0.85 15.08
C ILE A 144 9.95 2.26 15.67
N ALA A 145 11.00 2.65 16.40
CA ALA A 145 11.10 4.00 16.96
C ALA A 145 11.09 5.08 15.88
N LYS A 146 11.85 4.91 14.78
CA LYS A 146 11.82 5.83 13.63
C LYS A 146 10.43 5.92 12.99
N SER A 147 9.73 4.78 12.88
CA SER A 147 8.37 4.71 12.30
C SER A 147 7.35 5.44 13.18
N LEU A 148 7.41 5.23 14.50
CA LEU A 148 6.56 5.92 15.48
C LEU A 148 6.74 7.45 15.40
N LEU A 149 7.96 7.92 15.15
CA LEU A 149 8.31 9.34 14.97
C LEU A 149 8.06 9.87 13.54
N GLY A 150 7.16 9.22 12.80
CA GLY A 150 6.69 9.67 11.49
C GLY A 150 7.71 9.46 10.37
N SER A 151 8.58 8.45 10.49
CA SER A 151 9.51 7.97 9.46
C SER A 151 10.50 8.98 8.88
N ARG A 152 10.74 10.10 9.57
CA ARG A 152 11.72 11.13 9.16
C ARG A 152 13.16 10.61 9.09
N GLY A 153 13.46 9.54 9.82
CA GLY A 153 14.77 8.88 9.83
C GLY A 153 14.99 7.89 8.67
N PHE A 154 14.00 7.68 7.81
CA PHE A 154 14.12 6.81 6.63
C PHE A 154 14.22 7.60 5.33
N VAL A 155 13.38 8.63 5.20
CA VAL A 155 13.20 9.39 3.96
C VAL A 155 13.04 10.86 4.33
N ASN A 156 13.56 11.73 3.46
CA ASN A 156 13.45 13.17 3.61
C ASN A 156 12.03 13.67 3.25
N TYR A 157 11.04 13.38 4.10
CA TYR A 157 9.70 13.95 3.98
C TYR A 157 9.68 15.40 4.47
N LEU A 158 9.13 16.32 3.66
CA LEU A 158 8.92 17.71 4.06
C LEU A 158 7.78 17.86 5.05
N MET A 159 6.74 17.03 4.92
CA MET A 159 5.50 17.24 5.65
C MET A 159 4.90 15.97 6.26
N PRO A 160 4.11 16.11 7.34
CA PRO A 160 3.41 14.99 7.97
C PRO A 160 2.53 14.18 7.02
N GLY A 161 1.80 14.84 6.13
CA GLY A 161 0.88 14.21 5.19
C GLY A 161 1.55 13.42 4.07
N GLN A 162 2.89 13.29 4.06
CA GLN A 162 3.59 12.52 3.04
C GLN A 162 3.81 11.06 3.42
N VAL A 163 3.49 10.67 4.66
CA VAL A 163 3.73 9.32 5.16
C VAL A 163 2.39 8.63 5.41
N LEU A 164 2.11 7.59 4.64
CA LEU A 164 0.97 6.70 4.84
C LEU A 164 1.43 5.40 5.47
N ASN A 165 1.26 5.28 6.79
CA ASN A 165 1.60 4.06 7.51
C ASN A 165 0.58 2.97 7.23
N TYR A 166 1.08 1.75 7.02
CA TYR A 166 0.25 0.58 6.82
C TYR A 166 1.03 -0.68 7.17
N ILE A 167 0.31 -1.77 7.40
CA ILE A 167 0.89 -3.11 7.60
C ILE A 167 0.20 -4.19 6.77
N GLU A 168 -0.95 -3.88 6.17
CA GLU A 168 -1.71 -4.77 5.29
C GLU A 168 -2.34 -3.92 4.19
N ALA A 169 -2.36 -4.45 2.97
CA ALA A 169 -3.05 -3.91 1.81
C ALA A 169 -3.47 -5.08 0.91
N HIS A 170 -4.27 -4.81 -0.11
CA HIS A 170 -4.81 -5.86 -0.97
C HIS A 170 -3.74 -6.77 -1.62
N ASP A 171 -2.55 -6.25 -1.89
CA ASP A 171 -1.38 -7.02 -2.30
C ASP A 171 -0.79 -7.83 -1.14
N ASN A 172 -0.09 -8.91 -1.48
CA ASN A 172 0.61 -9.77 -0.51
C ASN A 172 -0.35 -10.50 0.44
N TYR A 173 0.21 -11.20 1.43
CA TYR A 173 -0.58 -11.84 2.47
C TYR A 173 -1.36 -10.81 3.29
N ASN A 174 -2.59 -11.18 3.65
CA ASN A 174 -3.21 -10.57 4.83
C ASN A 174 -2.32 -10.86 6.05
N LEU A 175 -2.34 -9.97 7.03
CA LEU A 175 -1.53 -10.08 8.23
C LEU A 175 -1.83 -11.37 9.00
N ASN A 176 -3.11 -11.79 9.03
CA ASN A 176 -3.49 -13.06 9.65
C ASN A 176 -2.85 -14.27 8.95
N ASP A 177 -2.84 -14.27 7.62
CA ASP A 177 -2.27 -15.38 6.83
C ASP A 177 -0.76 -15.43 7.00
N LEU A 178 -0.10 -14.27 6.98
CA LEU A 178 1.34 -14.17 7.26
C LEU A 178 1.70 -14.68 8.66
N MET A 179 0.87 -14.38 9.67
CA MET A 179 1.09 -14.85 11.05
C MET A 179 1.02 -16.37 11.13
N HIS A 180 0.02 -16.99 10.50
CA HIS A 180 -0.10 -18.44 10.44
C HIS A 180 1.02 -19.09 9.62
N HIS A 181 1.51 -18.42 8.57
CA HIS A 181 2.60 -18.91 7.75
C HIS A 181 3.94 -18.91 8.51
N LEU A 182 4.27 -17.82 9.21
CA LEU A 182 5.54 -17.68 9.93
C LEU A 182 5.54 -18.34 11.32
N HIS A 183 4.37 -18.48 11.94
CA HIS A 183 4.20 -19.06 13.28
C HIS A 183 3.09 -20.14 13.30
N PRO A 184 3.25 -21.25 12.56
CA PRO A 184 2.22 -22.29 12.44
C PRO A 184 1.90 -23.01 13.77
N HIS A 185 2.75 -22.85 14.78
CA HIS A 185 2.61 -23.47 16.10
C HIS A 185 2.15 -22.51 17.19
N ASP A 186 1.98 -21.21 16.89
CA ASP A 186 1.47 -20.25 17.86
C ASP A 186 0.02 -20.56 18.21
N SER A 187 -0.34 -20.37 19.49
CA SER A 187 -1.72 -20.54 19.92
C SER A 187 -2.62 -19.46 19.31
N PRO A 188 -3.94 -19.69 19.18
CA PRO A 188 -4.87 -18.65 18.73
C PRO A 188 -4.80 -17.35 19.55
N GLU A 189 -4.47 -17.45 20.84
CA GLU A 189 -4.33 -16.30 21.73
C GLU A 189 -3.04 -15.52 21.45
N ASP A 190 -1.93 -16.20 21.15
CA ASP A 190 -0.68 -15.54 20.79
C ASP A 190 -0.79 -14.83 19.44
N ILE A 191 -1.42 -15.47 18.45
CA ILE A 191 -1.74 -14.85 17.16
C ILE A 191 -2.60 -13.60 17.36
N LYS A 192 -3.65 -13.67 18.20
CA LYS A 192 -4.49 -12.51 18.54
C LYS A 192 -3.68 -11.38 19.17
N LYS A 193 -2.74 -11.66 20.07
CA LYS A 193 -1.87 -10.65 20.69
C LYS A 193 -0.92 -10.01 19.68
N ARG A 194 -0.30 -10.77 18.79
CA ARG A 194 0.59 -10.23 17.74
C ARG A 194 -0.18 -9.37 16.75
N LEU A 195 -1.36 -9.81 16.33
CA LEU A 195 -2.25 -9.02 15.46
C LEU A 195 -2.68 -7.72 16.13
N TYR A 196 -3.05 -7.78 17.41
CA TYR A 196 -3.39 -6.57 18.17
C TYR A 196 -2.19 -5.62 18.29
N LEU A 197 -1.00 -6.13 18.61
CA LEU A 197 0.23 -5.33 18.67
C LEU A 197 0.56 -4.68 17.31
N SER A 198 0.45 -5.44 16.22
CA SER A 198 0.70 -4.93 14.87
C SER A 198 -0.25 -3.76 14.53
N ASN A 199 -1.55 -3.96 14.77
CA ASN A 199 -2.57 -2.93 14.58
C ASN A 199 -2.32 -1.71 15.48
N ALA A 200 -1.95 -1.93 16.74
CA ALA A 200 -1.64 -0.86 17.68
C ALA A 200 -0.43 -0.04 17.21
N LEU A 201 0.64 -0.68 16.73
CA LEU A 201 1.80 0.01 16.15
C LEU A 201 1.36 0.86 14.95
N ASN A 202 0.65 0.29 13.98
CA ASN A 202 0.18 1.02 12.80
C ASN A 202 -0.66 2.27 13.18
N LEU A 203 -1.64 2.09 14.08
CA LEU A 203 -2.55 3.15 14.50
C LEU A 203 -1.86 4.22 15.36
N THR A 204 -0.84 3.87 16.14
CA THR A 204 -0.14 4.81 17.03
C THR A 204 1.04 5.53 16.38
N MET A 205 1.52 5.08 15.22
CA MET A 205 2.49 5.83 14.44
C MET A 205 1.95 7.22 14.09
N GLN A 206 2.81 8.25 14.22
CA GLN A 206 2.49 9.58 13.74
C GLN A 206 2.21 9.54 12.23
N ARG A 207 1.44 10.53 11.73
CA ARG A 207 1.04 10.71 10.32
C ARG A 207 -0.20 9.91 9.94
N MET A 208 -0.45 9.78 8.63
CA MET A 208 -1.62 9.09 8.11
C MET A 208 -1.53 7.59 8.41
N CYS A 209 -2.69 6.95 8.52
CA CYS A 209 -2.81 5.53 8.75
C CYS A 209 -3.75 4.95 7.70
N PHE A 210 -3.33 3.86 7.09
CA PHE A 210 -4.12 3.01 6.22
C PHE A 210 -4.32 1.66 6.90
N MET A 211 -5.49 1.07 6.69
CA MET A 211 -5.83 -0.26 7.16
C MET A 211 -6.68 -0.95 6.11
N GLN A 212 -6.33 -2.18 5.75
CA GLN A 212 -7.15 -2.96 4.85
C GLN A 212 -8.42 -3.43 5.57
N LEU A 213 -9.54 -3.42 4.85
CA LEU A 213 -10.77 -4.02 5.33
C LEU A 213 -10.57 -5.49 5.71
N GLY A 214 -10.76 -5.78 6.99
CA GLY A 214 -10.69 -7.10 7.58
C GLY A 214 -9.41 -7.41 8.34
N GLN A 215 -8.42 -6.52 8.29
CA GLN A 215 -7.27 -6.57 9.18
C GLN A 215 -7.69 -6.57 10.66
N GLU A 216 -8.82 -5.91 10.98
CA GLU A 216 -9.39 -5.80 12.33
C GLU A 216 -10.15 -7.04 12.82
N PHE A 217 -10.49 -7.96 11.92
CA PHE A 217 -11.21 -9.18 12.22
C PHE A 217 -10.53 -10.43 11.65
N GLN A 218 -9.21 -10.40 11.51
CA GLN A 218 -8.39 -11.55 11.11
C GLN A 218 -8.81 -12.13 9.74
N ARG A 219 -9.10 -11.26 8.77
CA ARG A 219 -9.43 -11.70 7.40
C ARG A 219 -8.34 -12.61 6.85
N SER A 220 -8.78 -13.66 6.17
CA SER A 220 -7.91 -14.63 5.52
C SER A 220 -8.26 -14.76 4.04
N LYS A 221 -7.25 -14.93 3.19
CA LYS A 221 -7.34 -15.36 1.79
C LYS A 221 -6.97 -16.84 1.63
N MET A 222 -6.63 -17.53 2.73
CA MET A 222 -6.23 -18.93 2.70
C MET A 222 -7.47 -19.82 2.62
N VAL A 223 -7.64 -20.50 1.48
CA VAL A 223 -8.70 -21.48 1.26
C VAL A 223 -8.05 -22.80 0.90
N ALA A 224 -8.18 -23.81 1.76
CA ALA A 224 -7.59 -25.12 1.52
C ALA A 224 -8.27 -25.84 0.35
N THR A 225 -7.47 -26.29 -0.62
CA THR A 225 -7.92 -27.09 -1.75
C THR A 225 -7.28 -28.48 -1.80
N GLY A 226 -6.39 -28.79 -0.85
CA GLY A 226 -5.73 -30.09 -0.74
C GLY A 226 -6.60 -31.16 -0.08
N GLU A 227 -6.09 -32.39 -0.13
CA GLU A 227 -6.71 -33.54 0.54
C GLU A 227 -6.81 -33.29 2.05
N ASP A 228 -7.90 -33.78 2.66
CA ASP A 228 -8.21 -33.64 4.09
C ASP A 228 -8.25 -32.20 4.63
N GLY A 229 -8.45 -31.21 3.75
CA GLY A 229 -8.53 -29.80 4.14
C GLY A 229 -7.16 -29.14 4.39
N ASN A 230 -6.08 -29.73 3.88
CA ASN A 230 -4.74 -29.16 3.96
C ASN A 230 -4.52 -28.06 2.90
N TYR A 231 -3.68 -27.09 3.23
CA TYR A 231 -3.24 -26.08 2.26
C TYR A 231 -2.24 -26.66 1.26
N THR A 232 -2.44 -26.36 -0.02
CA THR A 232 -1.47 -26.65 -1.08
C THR A 232 -0.50 -25.48 -1.28
N GLU A 233 0.60 -25.71 -1.98
CA GLU A 233 1.50 -24.62 -2.40
C GLU A 233 0.78 -23.57 -3.27
N GLU A 234 -0.19 -24.00 -4.07
CA GLU A 234 -1.00 -23.09 -4.91
C GLU A 234 -1.95 -22.24 -4.06
N ASP A 235 -2.51 -22.77 -2.97
CA ASP A 235 -3.30 -21.97 -2.02
C ASP A 235 -2.45 -20.88 -1.36
N VAL A 236 -1.23 -21.25 -0.97
CA VAL A 236 -0.24 -20.35 -0.35
C VAL A 236 0.15 -19.24 -1.32
N LYS A 237 0.43 -19.54 -2.60
CA LYS A 237 0.73 -18.54 -3.64
C LYS A 237 -0.48 -17.67 -3.97
N ARG A 238 -1.67 -18.27 -4.07
CA ARG A 238 -2.93 -17.59 -4.38
C ARG A 238 -3.26 -16.54 -3.31
N ALA A 239 -3.04 -16.85 -2.04
CA ALA A 239 -3.26 -15.90 -0.96
C ALA A 239 -2.28 -14.71 -0.97
N MET A 240 -1.06 -14.88 -1.52
CA MET A 240 -0.11 -13.77 -1.71
C MET A 240 -0.52 -12.81 -2.83
N ASN A 241 -1.18 -13.31 -3.88
CA ASN A 241 -1.60 -12.49 -5.00
C ASN A 241 -2.95 -12.96 -5.54
N SER A 242 -4.02 -12.44 -4.94
CA SER A 242 -5.38 -12.90 -5.17
C SER A 242 -6.15 -12.12 -6.25
N TYR A 243 -5.45 -11.38 -7.13
CA TYR A 243 -6.06 -10.42 -8.07
C TYR A 243 -7.17 -11.00 -8.97
N ASN A 244 -7.04 -12.27 -9.38
CA ASN A 244 -8.02 -12.99 -10.21
C ASN A 244 -8.63 -14.21 -9.49
N SER A 245 -8.46 -14.28 -8.16
CA SER A 245 -8.96 -15.39 -7.37
C SER A 245 -10.47 -15.31 -7.16
N PRO A 246 -11.15 -16.47 -6.96
CA PRO A 246 -12.60 -16.50 -6.82
C PRO A 246 -13.08 -15.86 -5.52
N ASP A 247 -14.39 -15.64 -5.42
CA ASP A 247 -15.02 -15.00 -4.26
C ASP A 247 -14.71 -15.74 -2.96
N GLU A 248 -14.54 -17.07 -2.95
CA GLU A 248 -14.21 -17.78 -1.70
C GLU A 248 -12.90 -17.30 -1.06
N VAL A 249 -11.96 -16.78 -1.87
CA VAL A 249 -10.67 -16.22 -1.41
C VAL A 249 -10.80 -14.75 -1.02
N ASN A 250 -11.51 -13.96 -1.83
CA ASN A 250 -11.48 -12.50 -1.71
C ASN A 250 -12.65 -11.93 -0.90
N ARG A 251 -13.76 -12.65 -0.72
CA ARG A 251 -14.94 -12.13 -0.03
C ARG A 251 -14.63 -11.73 1.42
N VAL A 252 -15.40 -10.77 1.91
CA VAL A 252 -15.46 -10.48 3.35
C VAL A 252 -16.32 -11.55 4.01
N ASP A 253 -15.72 -12.36 4.88
CA ASP A 253 -16.47 -13.30 5.73
C ASP A 253 -17.09 -12.56 6.92
N TRP A 254 -18.37 -12.19 6.80
CA TRP A 254 -19.12 -11.49 7.85
C TRP A 254 -19.29 -12.32 9.13
N ASN A 255 -19.10 -13.64 9.09
CA ASN A 255 -19.06 -14.43 10.32
C ASN A 255 -17.85 -14.07 11.18
N GLN A 256 -16.70 -13.74 10.57
CA GLN A 256 -15.51 -13.29 11.31
C GLN A 256 -15.77 -12.00 12.06
N VAL A 257 -16.57 -11.08 11.50
CA VAL A 257 -16.96 -9.84 12.20
C VAL A 257 -17.69 -10.16 13.51
N THR A 258 -18.53 -11.19 13.52
CA THR A 258 -19.23 -11.65 14.72
C THR A 258 -18.28 -12.37 15.69
N LEU A 259 -17.45 -13.29 15.18
CA LEU A 259 -16.53 -14.09 15.99
C LEU A 259 -15.39 -13.27 16.61
N LYS A 260 -14.96 -12.19 15.95
CA LYS A 260 -13.82 -11.35 16.35
C LYS A 260 -14.24 -9.99 16.91
N LYS A 261 -15.50 -9.84 17.33
CA LYS A 261 -16.05 -8.59 17.89
C LYS A 261 -15.17 -7.94 18.94
N GLU A 262 -14.59 -8.72 19.86
CA GLU A 262 -13.71 -8.19 20.90
C GLU A 262 -12.43 -7.52 20.34
N LEU A 263 -11.87 -8.08 19.26
CA LEU A 263 -10.69 -7.50 18.59
C LEU A 263 -11.08 -6.20 17.86
N ILE A 264 -12.23 -6.21 17.18
CA ILE A 264 -12.79 -5.03 16.51
C ILE A 264 -13.00 -3.90 17.53
N ASP A 265 -13.64 -4.19 18.67
CA ASP A 265 -13.90 -3.19 19.72
C ASP A 265 -12.59 -2.60 20.28
N LYS A 266 -11.54 -3.41 20.41
CA LYS A 266 -10.21 -2.95 20.82
C LYS A 266 -9.55 -2.05 19.77
N ILE A 267 -9.65 -2.39 18.49
CA ILE A 267 -9.12 -1.59 17.38
C ILE A 267 -9.90 -0.28 17.22
N ALA A 268 -11.22 -0.31 17.35
CA ALA A 268 -12.07 0.87 17.32
C ALA A 268 -11.67 1.88 18.41
N LYS A 269 -11.36 1.42 19.63
CA LYS A 269 -10.83 2.27 20.71
C LYS A 269 -9.47 2.89 20.37
N LEU A 270 -8.61 2.19 19.65
CA LEU A 270 -7.32 2.74 19.19
C LEU A 270 -7.54 3.83 18.13
N ILE A 271 -8.48 3.62 17.21
CA ILE A 271 -8.87 4.63 16.21
C ILE A 271 -9.45 5.86 16.90
N GLU A 272 -10.34 5.69 17.87
CA GLU A 272 -10.91 6.78 18.68
C GLU A 272 -9.81 7.59 19.39
N ARG A 273 -8.84 6.90 20.00
CA ARG A 273 -7.69 7.56 20.63
C ARG A 273 -6.84 8.33 19.63
N LYS A 274 -6.56 7.80 18.44
CA LYS A 274 -5.81 8.50 17.39
C LYS A 274 -6.51 9.78 16.92
N ARG A 275 -7.84 9.84 16.99
CA ARG A 275 -8.63 11.01 16.58
C ARG A 275 -8.71 12.09 17.65
N THR A 276 -8.50 11.74 18.91
CA THR A 276 -8.74 12.61 20.07
C THR A 276 -7.45 13.14 20.71
N VAL A 277 -6.29 12.59 20.35
CA VAL A 277 -4.94 12.99 20.79
C VAL A 277 -4.16 13.52 19.59
#